data_AF-A0A4R8VCQ3-F1
#
_entry.id   AF-A0A4R8VCQ3-F1
#
_cell.length_a   1.000
_cell.length_b   1.000
_cell.length_c   1.000
_cell.angle_alpha   90.00
_cell.angle_beta   90.00
_cell.angle_gamma   90.00
#
_symmetry.space_group_name_H-M   'P 1'
#
loop_
_entity.id
_entity.type
_entity.pdbx_description
1 polymer ?
#
loop_
_entity_poly.entity_id
_entity_poly.type
_entity_poly.pdbx_seq_one_letter_code
_entity_poly.pdbx_strand_id
1 'polypeptide(L)'
;MTEPEASSPDQAPTTATPLTGEEGGLWRVHTIGSLHSFDLDAGTVERLPGAGAAVIDFPGSHPLLEIIHCTVGAGGYWAIESDDPRFSYLAHTSSTISHIERVERDS
;
A
#
# COMPACT_ATOMS: atom_id res chain seq x y z
N MET A 1 -20.99 6.12 45.21
CA MET A 1 -19.74 5.37 45.48
C MET A 1 -19.99 3.98 44.92
N THR A 2 -19.46 3.56 43.77
CA THR A 2 -18.27 3.96 43.00
C THR A 2 -18.56 3.67 41.51
N GLU A 3 -17.88 4.40 40.63
CA GLU A 3 -17.99 4.51 39.17
C GLU A 3 -17.85 3.22 38.34
N PRO A 4 -18.24 3.24 37.04
CA PRO A 4 -17.92 2.21 36.05
C PRO A 4 -16.60 2.52 35.31
N GLU A 5 -15.70 1.54 35.18
CA GLU A 5 -14.51 1.57 34.31
C GLU A 5 -14.22 0.11 33.88
N ALA A 6 -13.89 -0.25 32.64
CA ALA A 6 -13.33 0.53 31.55
C ALA A 6 -13.93 0.10 30.21
N SER A 7 -14.15 1.10 29.36
CA SER A 7 -14.25 0.93 27.91
C SER A 7 -13.03 0.16 27.40
N SER A 8 -13.24 -0.98 26.74
CA SER A 8 -12.32 -1.33 25.66
C SER A 8 -12.57 -0.32 24.55
N PRO A 9 -11.61 0.53 24.18
CA PRO A 9 -11.81 1.38 23.02
C PRO A 9 -11.90 0.44 21.81
N ASP A 10 -13.10 0.38 21.23
CA ASP A 10 -13.28 0.78 19.84
C ASP A 10 -12.00 0.62 19.01
N GLN A 11 -11.71 -0.61 18.57
CA GLN A 11 -10.99 -0.76 17.30
C GLN A 11 -11.96 -0.37 16.19
N ALA A 12 -12.32 0.92 16.14
CA ALA A 12 -12.79 1.49 14.90
C ALA A 12 -11.73 1.18 13.84
N PRO A 13 -12.12 0.75 12.63
CA PRO A 13 -11.15 0.65 11.55
C PRO A 13 -10.54 2.03 11.40
N THR A 14 -9.26 2.17 11.78
CA THR A 14 -8.50 3.40 11.67
C THR A 14 -8.76 3.93 10.27
N THR A 15 -9.45 5.06 10.17
CA THR A 15 -9.77 5.67 8.87
C THR A 15 -8.42 5.95 8.22
N ALA A 16 -8.05 5.11 7.25
CA ALA A 16 -6.66 4.94 6.87
C ALA A 16 -6.11 6.25 6.31
N THR A 17 -5.04 6.73 6.94
CA THR A 17 -4.28 7.90 6.50
C THR A 17 -3.78 7.66 5.07
N PRO A 18 -3.76 8.68 4.20
CA PRO A 18 -3.08 8.56 2.91
C PRO A 18 -1.63 8.12 3.14
N LEU A 19 -1.14 7.18 2.33
CA LEU A 19 0.24 6.74 2.39
C LEU A 19 1.11 7.74 1.62
N THR A 20 2.09 8.35 2.27
CA THR A 20 3.01 9.31 1.62
C THR A 20 4.39 8.72 1.36
N GLY A 21 4.77 7.68 2.10
CA GLY A 21 6.09 7.08 2.04
C GLY A 21 6.97 7.47 3.24
N GLU A 22 6.60 8.50 3.99
CA GLU A 22 7.34 8.99 5.15
C GLU A 22 7.09 8.18 6.43
N GLU A 23 6.04 7.36 6.44
CA GLU A 23 5.60 6.59 7.60
C GLU A 23 6.54 5.42 7.93
N GLY A 24 7.36 4.99 6.96
CA GLY A 24 8.16 3.77 7.04
C GLY A 24 7.28 2.52 7.22
N GLY A 25 7.90 1.36 7.46
CA GLY A 25 7.15 0.12 7.69
C GLY A 25 6.64 -0.58 6.43
N LEU A 26 5.97 -1.71 6.65
CA LEU A 26 5.32 -2.51 5.63
C LEU A 26 3.81 -2.20 5.60
N TRP A 27 3.27 -1.92 4.41
CA TRP A 27 1.88 -1.54 4.20
C TRP A 27 1.25 -2.36 3.08
N ARG A 28 -0.04 -2.66 3.24
CA ARG A 28 -0.87 -3.33 2.25
C ARG A 28 -1.95 -2.39 1.75
N VAL A 29 -1.97 -2.17 0.45
CA VAL A 29 -2.93 -1.32 -0.25
C VAL A 29 -3.81 -2.22 -1.11
N HIS A 30 -5.07 -2.36 -0.70
CA HIS A 30 -6.07 -3.13 -1.41
C HIS A 30 -6.75 -2.27 -2.46
N THR A 31 -6.79 -2.76 -3.69
CA THR A 31 -7.50 -2.13 -4.80
C THR A 31 -8.48 -3.12 -5.42
N ILE A 32 -9.31 -2.65 -6.36
CA ILE A 32 -10.28 -3.52 -7.04
C ILE A 32 -9.54 -4.66 -7.78
N GLY A 33 -9.53 -5.85 -7.18
CA GLY A 33 -8.96 -7.06 -7.75
C GLY A 33 -7.44 -7.22 -7.58
N SER A 34 -6.75 -6.32 -6.87
CA SER A 34 -5.30 -6.43 -6.65
C SER A 34 -4.92 -6.01 -5.23
N LEU A 35 -3.79 -6.52 -4.75
CA LEU A 35 -3.15 -6.09 -3.52
C LEU A 35 -1.77 -5.54 -3.87
N HIS A 36 -1.35 -4.44 -3.24
CA HIS A 36 0.00 -3.92 -3.37
C HIS A 36 0.65 -3.90 -2.00
N SER A 37 1.85 -4.46 -1.91
CA SER A 37 2.67 -4.47 -0.70
C SER A 37 3.75 -3.42 -0.85
N PHE A 38 3.69 -2.37 -0.02
CA PHE A 38 4.68 -1.31 0.04
C PHE A 38 5.59 -1.55 1.24
N ASP A 39 6.83 -1.92 0.99
CA ASP A 39 7.88 -1.95 2.02
C ASP A 39 8.60 -0.60 1.99
N LEU A 40 8.13 0.34 2.81
CA LEU A 40 8.67 1.70 2.85
C LEU A 40 10.03 1.78 3.55
N ASP A 41 10.37 0.78 4.40
CA ASP A 41 11.73 0.70 4.98
C ASP A 41 12.76 0.25 3.94
N ALA A 42 12.37 -0.68 3.07
CA ALA A 42 13.20 -1.15 1.96
C ALA A 42 13.12 -0.24 0.72
N GLY A 43 12.13 0.65 0.67
CA GLY A 43 11.86 1.49 -0.50
C GLY A 43 11.40 0.67 -1.69
N THR A 44 10.51 -0.30 -1.50
CA THR A 44 10.01 -1.17 -2.58
C THR A 44 8.49 -1.30 -2.59
N VAL A 45 7.95 -1.63 -3.76
CA VAL A 45 6.54 -1.97 -3.96
C VAL A 45 6.43 -3.25 -4.77
N GLU A 46 5.54 -4.14 -4.34
CA GLU A 46 5.19 -5.36 -5.05
C GLU A 46 3.69 -5.40 -5.29
N ARG A 47 3.27 -5.79 -6.50
CA ARG A 47 1.87 -6.07 -6.78
C ARG A 47 1.59 -7.57 -6.64
N LEU A 48 0.70 -7.90 -5.72
CA LEU A 48 0.17 -9.23 -5.48
C LEU A 48 -1.19 -9.36 -6.19
N PRO A 49 -1.27 -10.07 -7.33
CA PRO A 49 -2.55 -10.28 -8.01
C PRO A 49 -3.51 -11.09 -7.11
N GLY A 50 -4.75 -10.63 -6.99
CA GLY A 50 -5.81 -11.40 -6.33
C GLY A 50 -6.26 -12.60 -7.17
N ALA A 51 -7.04 -13.51 -6.58
CA ALA A 51 -7.61 -14.64 -7.31
C ALA A 51 -8.44 -14.17 -8.53
N GLY A 52 -7.98 -14.50 -9.74
CA GLY A 52 -8.62 -14.11 -11.01
C GLY A 52 -8.09 -12.82 -11.64
N ALA A 53 -7.12 -12.13 -11.03
CA ALA A 53 -6.45 -11.00 -11.65
C ALA A 53 -5.50 -11.48 -12.77
N ALA A 54 -5.36 -10.67 -13.82
CA ALA A 54 -4.41 -10.95 -14.89
C ALA A 54 -2.99 -11.15 -14.30
N VAL A 55 -2.32 -12.20 -14.74
CA VAL A 55 -0.87 -12.37 -14.54
C VAL A 55 -0.21 -11.26 -15.34
N ILE A 56 0.42 -10.31 -14.65
CA ILE A 56 1.06 -9.16 -15.31
C ILE A 56 2.53 -9.49 -15.56
N ASP A 57 3.06 -9.00 -16.68
CA ASP A 57 4.46 -9.08 -17.13
C ASP A 57 5.52 -8.46 -16.19
N PHE A 58 5.14 -7.95 -15.03
CA PHE A 58 6.04 -7.39 -14.02
C PHE A 58 5.90 -8.15 -12.69
N PRO A 59 6.48 -9.36 -12.59
CA PRO A 59 6.49 -10.12 -11.34
C PRO A 59 7.57 -9.58 -10.39
N GLY A 60 7.22 -9.45 -9.11
CA GLY A 60 8.15 -9.22 -8.01
C GLY A 60 8.15 -7.79 -7.45
N SER A 61 9.15 -7.55 -6.60
CA SER A 61 9.35 -6.29 -5.89
C SER A 61 10.16 -5.31 -6.73
N HIS A 62 9.66 -4.07 -6.86
CA HIS A 62 10.28 -2.99 -7.62
C HIS A 62 10.73 -1.86 -6.70
N PRO A 63 11.87 -1.20 -6.97
CA PRO A 63 12.25 0.00 -6.24
C PRO A 63 11.18 1.08 -6.39
N LEU A 64 10.68 1.57 -5.26
CA LEU A 64 9.72 2.65 -5.16
C LEU A 64 10.49 3.97 -5.12
N LEU A 65 10.19 4.85 -6.07
CA LEU A 65 10.82 6.17 -6.15
C LEU A 65 9.99 7.22 -5.40
N GLU A 66 8.67 7.21 -5.61
CA GLU A 66 7.77 8.22 -5.03
C GLU A 66 6.33 7.71 -4.97
N ILE A 67 5.63 8.00 -3.88
CA ILE A 67 4.17 7.85 -3.80
C ILE A 67 3.55 9.23 -4.08
N ILE A 68 2.98 9.40 -5.27
CA ILE A 68 2.32 10.65 -5.66
C ILE A 68 0.90 10.73 -5.07
N HIS A 69 0.17 9.61 -5.06
CA HIS A 69 -1.17 9.53 -4.50
C HIS A 69 -1.51 8.12 -4.02
N CYS A 70 -1.88 7.97 -2.75
CA CYS A 70 -2.31 6.69 -2.18
C CYS A 70 -3.33 6.91 -1.07
N THR A 71 -4.59 7.14 -1.46
CA THR A 71 -5.69 7.47 -0.54
C THR A 71 -6.87 6.53 -0.76
N VAL A 72 -7.48 6.03 0.32
CA VAL A 72 -8.72 5.25 0.23
C VAL A 72 -9.82 6.06 -0.46
N GLY A 73 -10.54 5.42 -1.39
CA GLY A 73 -11.60 6.04 -2.19
C GLY A 73 -11.12 6.67 -3.50
N ALA A 74 -9.81 6.74 -3.74
CA ALA A 74 -9.22 7.22 -4.99
C ALA A 74 -8.34 6.15 -5.65
N GLY A 75 -8.02 6.32 -6.94
CA GLY A 75 -7.03 5.48 -7.62
C GLY A 75 -5.63 5.83 -7.16
N GLY A 76 -4.79 4.82 -6.91
CA GLY A 76 -3.41 5.05 -6.49
C GLY A 76 -2.48 5.39 -7.65
N TYR A 77 -1.45 6.20 -7.38
CA TYR A 77 -0.45 6.64 -8.34
C TYR A 77 0.94 6.74 -7.67
N TRP A 78 1.92 6.03 -8.21
CA TRP A 78 3.29 6.01 -7.71
C TRP A 78 4.31 5.77 -8.83
N ALA A 79 5.55 6.16 -8.60
CA ALA A 79 6.67 5.96 -9.52
C ALA A 79 7.57 4.83 -9.03
N ILE A 80 7.97 3.95 -9.94
CA ILE A 80 8.94 2.88 -9.70
C ILE A 80 10.15 3.05 -10.62
N GLU A 81 11.29 2.49 -10.21
CA GLU A 81 12.46 2.41 -11.07
C GLU A 81 12.17 1.49 -12.28
N SER A 82 12.65 1.91 -13.46
CA SER A 82 12.54 1.14 -14.69
C SER A 82 13.77 0.26 -14.88
N ASP A 83 13.58 -1.00 -15.27
CA ASP A 83 14.68 -1.86 -15.72
C ASP A 83 15.13 -1.53 -17.16
N ASP A 84 14.27 -0.88 -17.96
CA ASP A 84 14.65 -0.40 -19.30
C ASP A 84 15.50 0.88 -19.18
N PRO A 85 16.76 0.88 -19.65
CA PRO A 85 17.67 2.01 -19.53
C PRO A 85 17.25 3.26 -20.32
N ARG A 86 16.21 3.16 -21.16
CA ARG A 86 15.64 4.29 -21.90
C ARG A 86 14.68 5.13 -21.05
N PHE A 87 14.17 4.57 -19.97
CA PHE A 87 13.22 5.23 -19.07
C PHE A 87 13.84 5.32 -17.69
N SER A 88 13.84 6.50 -17.07
CA SER A 88 14.35 6.65 -15.69
C SER A 88 13.35 6.16 -14.64
N TYR A 89 12.06 6.16 -14.97
CA TYR A 89 11.00 5.69 -14.09
C TYR A 89 9.80 5.20 -14.90
N LEU A 90 9.01 4.32 -14.28
CA LEU A 90 7.69 3.92 -14.76
C LEU A 90 6.63 4.45 -13.80
N ALA A 91 5.62 5.10 -14.36
CA ALA A 91 4.47 5.55 -13.58
C ALA A 91 3.44 4.42 -13.50
N HIS A 92 3.05 4.07 -12.27
CA HIS A 92 2.07 3.02 -12.00
C HIS A 92 0.77 3.64 -11.53
N THR A 93 -0.34 3.26 -12.16
CA THR A 93 -1.70 3.64 -11.74
C THR A 93 -2.46 2.39 -11.31
N SER A 94 -3.26 2.52 -10.26
CA SER A 94 -4.12 1.45 -9.77
C SER A 94 -5.59 1.86 -9.80
N SER A 95 -6.47 0.85 -9.75
CA SER A 95 -7.89 1.07 -9.50
C SER A 95 -8.13 1.68 -8.11
N THR A 96 -9.38 2.04 -7.82
CA THR A 96 -9.77 2.62 -6.53
C THR A 96 -9.25 1.79 -5.36
N ILE A 97 -8.54 2.46 -4.45
CA ILE A 97 -8.06 1.89 -3.20
C ILE A 97 -9.26 1.75 -2.27
N SER A 98 -9.52 0.52 -1.83
CA SER A 98 -10.62 0.21 -0.90
C SER A 98 -10.14 0.21 0.55
N HIS A 99 -8.87 -0.13 0.79
CA HIS A 99 -8.34 -0.27 2.13
C HIS A 99 -6.82 -0.12 2.14
N ILE A 100 -6.27 0.46 3.21
CA ILE A 100 -4.84 0.56 3.48
C ILE A 100 -4.63 0.09 4.91
N GLU A 101 -3.71 -0.85 5.12
CA GLU A 101 -3.38 -1.40 6.44
C GLU A 101 -1.87 -1.52 6.61
N ARG A 102 -1.39 -1.32 7.84
CA ARG A 102 -0.01 -1.62 8.20
C ARG A 102 0.13 -3.10 8.52
N VAL A 103 1.20 -3.72 8.05
CA VAL A 103 1.52 -5.13 8.32
C VAL A 103 2.62 -5.18 9.36
N GLU A 104 2.39 -5.92 10.44
CA GLU A 104 3.44 -6.23 11.39
C GLU A 104 4.44 -7.21 10.76
N ARG A 105 5.74 -6.94 10.87
CA ARG A 105 6.75 -7.94 10.55
C ARG A 105 6.91 -8.82 11.78
N ASP A 106 6.45 -10.07 11.70
CA ASP A 106 6.83 -11.08 12.68
C ASP A 106 8.36 -11.12 12.78
N SER A 107 8.88 -10.86 13.99
CA SER A 107 10.31 -10.78 14.31
C SER A 107 10.90 -12.14 14.66
#